data_AF-F1YZB7-F1
#
_entry.id   AF-F1YZB7-F1
#
_cell.length_a   1.000
_cell.length_b   1.000
_cell.length_c   1.000
_cell.angle_alpha   90.00
_cell.angle_beta   90.00
_cell.angle_gamma   90.00
#
_symmetry.space_group_name_H-M   'P 1'
#
loop_
_entity.id
_entity.type
_entity.pdbx_description
1 polymer ?
#
loop_
_entity_poly.entity_id
_entity_poly.type
_entity_poly.pdbx_seq_one_letter_code
_entity_poly.pdbx_strand_id
1 'polypeptide(L)'
;MLPTLLVGFLYLGFSHTLWYIPALFLGWHFLHLLCRRLGQGKTLVTIIALYVLGTYETYSALFTGQLIETYMAKYFAIFQTTRNGLFFVPIFLFLGILLYDRFDHKSFSKATILKTVIFLSLLGLEYLFIFYHQGRDKNFFLSAPVFISFLFNLSIRSRFWKNRDLSYLKVLSSYYFFIYPCTSN
;
A
#
# COMPACT_ATOMS: atom_id res chain seq x y z
N MET A 1 -15.49 -24.98 8.66
CA MET A 1 -16.30 -24.11 7.78
C MET A 1 -16.33 -22.65 8.23
N LEU A 2 -16.40 -22.35 9.53
CA LEU A 2 -16.19 -20.99 10.07
C LEU A 2 -14.79 -20.37 9.81
N PRO A 3 -13.66 -21.12 9.87
CA PRO A 3 -12.34 -20.53 9.65
C PRO A 3 -12.15 -20.07 8.20
N THR A 4 -12.67 -20.83 7.24
CA THR A 4 -12.60 -20.53 5.80
C THR A 4 -13.49 -19.37 5.41
N LEU A 5 -14.63 -19.16 6.10
CA LEU A 5 -15.47 -17.97 5.90
C LEU A 5 -14.83 -16.71 6.51
N LEU A 6 -14.19 -16.81 7.67
CA LEU A 6 -13.44 -15.69 8.27
C LEU A 6 -12.20 -15.34 7.45
N VAL A 7 -11.45 -16.33 6.99
CA VAL A 7 -10.34 -16.15 6.05
C VAL A 7 -10.88 -15.61 4.71
N GLY A 8 -12.02 -16.09 4.22
CA GLY A 8 -12.66 -15.54 3.04
C GLY A 8 -13.09 -14.08 3.21
N PHE A 9 -13.66 -13.73 4.36
CA PHE A 9 -14.14 -12.38 4.67
C PHE A 9 -13.00 -11.38 4.91
N LEU A 10 -11.94 -11.80 5.60
CA LEU A 10 -10.79 -10.96 5.93
C LEU A 10 -9.72 -10.93 4.83
N TYR A 11 -9.61 -11.98 4.01
CA TYR A 11 -8.51 -12.20 3.06
C TYR A 11 -8.95 -12.23 1.60
N LEU A 12 -10.09 -12.87 1.26
CA LEU A 12 -10.59 -12.91 -0.13
C LEU A 12 -11.47 -11.70 -0.47
N GLY A 13 -12.24 -11.19 0.50
CA GLY A 13 -13.21 -10.12 0.28
C GLY A 13 -14.32 -10.56 -0.66
N PHE A 14 -15.59 -10.34 -0.29
CA PHE A 14 -16.71 -10.57 -1.22
C PHE A 14 -16.57 -9.78 -2.55
N SER A 15 -15.62 -8.82 -2.62
CA SER A 15 -15.17 -8.16 -3.83
C SER A 15 -13.74 -7.61 -3.68
N HIS A 16 -13.06 -7.41 -4.82
CA HIS A 16 -11.71 -6.82 -4.90
C HIS A 16 -11.56 -5.42 -4.30
N THR A 17 -12.67 -4.76 -3.93
CA THR A 17 -12.71 -3.43 -3.33
C THR A 17 -12.98 -3.48 -1.83
N LEU A 18 -13.76 -4.44 -1.32
CA LEU A 18 -14.16 -4.46 0.08
C LEU A 18 -13.04 -4.96 1.02
N TRP A 19 -12.08 -5.73 0.52
CA TRP A 19 -10.99 -6.30 1.32
C TRP A 19 -10.06 -5.24 1.95
N TYR A 20 -10.02 -4.00 1.42
CA TYR A 20 -9.17 -2.94 1.95
C TYR A 20 -9.55 -2.50 3.38
N ILE A 21 -10.84 -2.54 3.75
CA ILE A 21 -11.28 -2.13 5.10
C ILE A 21 -10.82 -3.13 6.16
N PRO A 22 -11.09 -4.46 6.04
CA PRO A 22 -10.52 -5.45 6.95
C PRO A 22 -9.00 -5.43 6.98
N ALA A 23 -8.37 -5.30 5.81
CA ALA A 23 -6.92 -5.18 5.70
C ALA A 23 -6.38 -3.97 6.47
N LEU A 24 -7.09 -2.84 6.46
CA LEU A 24 -6.72 -1.63 7.20
C LEU A 24 -6.71 -1.87 8.71
N PHE A 25 -7.78 -2.48 9.25
CA PHE A 25 -7.87 -2.77 10.68
C PHE A 25 -6.79 -3.77 11.13
N LEU A 26 -6.56 -4.82 10.34
CA LEU A 26 -5.51 -5.81 10.61
C LEU A 26 -4.12 -5.17 10.54
N GLY A 27 -3.84 -4.38 9.49
CA GLY A 27 -2.58 -3.69 9.30
C GLY A 27 -2.30 -2.65 10.40
N TRP A 28 -3.34 -1.94 10.87
CA TRP A 28 -3.24 -1.01 12.00
C TRP A 28 -2.87 -1.75 13.29
N HIS A 29 -3.60 -2.82 13.63
CA HIS A 29 -3.32 -3.60 14.83
C HIS A 29 -1.90 -4.19 14.78
N PHE A 30 -1.50 -4.70 13.62
CA PHE A 30 -0.18 -5.25 13.38
C PHE A 30 0.92 -4.18 13.51
N LEU A 31 0.76 -3.02 12.88
CA LEU A 31 1.70 -1.90 13.00
C LEU A 31 1.85 -1.46 14.47
N HIS A 32 0.74 -1.33 15.19
CA HIS A 32 0.74 -0.96 16.60
C HIS A 32 1.50 -1.99 17.45
N LEU A 33 1.29 -3.29 17.20
CA LEU A 33 2.03 -4.36 17.88
C LEU A 33 3.54 -4.28 17.58
N LEU A 34 3.93 -4.06 16.32
CA LEU A 34 5.34 -3.91 15.92
C LEU A 34 5.98 -2.71 16.60
N CYS A 35 5.32 -1.55 16.59
CA CYS A 35 5.80 -0.33 17.25
C CYS A 35 6.03 -0.58 18.75
N ARG A 36 5.09 -1.26 19.41
CA ARG A 36 5.17 -1.56 20.85
C ARG A 36 6.29 -2.55 21.18
N ARG A 37 6.55 -3.53 20.32
CA ARG A 37 7.52 -4.62 20.56
C ARG A 37 8.94 -4.25 20.15
N LEU A 38 9.11 -3.55 19.03
CA LEU A 38 10.40 -3.35 18.37
C LEU A 38 10.89 -1.90 18.45
N GLY A 39 10.00 -0.95 18.75
CA GLY A 39 10.29 0.48 18.69
C GLY A 39 10.34 1.01 17.25
N GLN A 40 10.18 2.33 17.08
CA GLN A 40 9.95 2.96 15.76
C GLN A 40 11.00 2.61 14.69
N GLY A 41 12.29 2.61 15.05
CA GLY A 41 13.36 2.36 14.09
C GLY A 41 13.36 0.94 13.54
N LYS A 42 13.25 -0.07 14.41
CA LYS A 42 13.18 -1.48 13.98
C LYS A 42 11.86 -1.77 13.26
N THR A 43 10.75 -1.17 13.71
CA THR A 43 9.46 -1.26 13.00
C THR A 43 9.57 -0.78 11.56
N LEU A 44 10.25 0.34 11.30
CA LEU A 44 10.46 0.84 9.94
C LEU A 44 11.20 -0.18 9.06
N VAL A 45 12.28 -0.79 9.58
CA VAL A 45 13.02 -1.82 8.83
C VAL A 45 12.13 -3.02 8.55
N THR A 46 11.35 -3.48 9.53
CA THR A 46 10.43 -4.61 9.37
C THR A 46 9.35 -4.32 8.33
N ILE A 47 8.69 -3.16 8.36
CA ILE A 47 7.65 -2.84 7.38
C ILE A 47 8.19 -2.66 5.96
N ILE A 48 9.42 -2.13 5.80
CA ILE A 48 10.08 -2.05 4.50
C ILE A 48 10.36 -3.46 3.98
N ALA A 49 10.90 -4.34 4.82
CA ALA A 49 11.16 -5.73 4.43
C ALA A 49 9.86 -6.45 4.03
N LEU A 50 8.79 -6.30 4.81
CA LEU A 50 7.48 -6.86 4.50
C LEU A 50 6.93 -6.32 3.17
N TYR A 51 7.10 -5.03 2.91
CA TYR A 51 6.66 -4.41 1.67
C TYR A 51 7.42 -4.96 0.45
N VAL A 52 8.74 -5.10 0.55
CA VAL A 52 9.59 -5.71 -0.51
C VAL A 52 9.20 -7.16 -0.78
N LEU A 53 8.86 -7.93 0.27
CA LEU A 53 8.31 -9.28 0.07
C LEU A 53 6.95 -9.22 -0.64
N GLY A 54 6.12 -8.23 -0.31
CA GLY A 54 4.83 -7.97 -0.97
C GLY A 54 4.96 -7.67 -2.47
N THR A 55 6.04 -7.01 -2.90
CA THR A 55 6.30 -6.70 -4.31
C THR A 55 6.86 -7.88 -5.11
N TYR A 56 7.13 -9.03 -4.48
CA TYR A 56 7.74 -10.18 -5.16
C TYR A 56 7.02 -10.59 -6.45
N GLU A 57 5.68 -10.60 -6.47
CA GLU A 57 4.91 -10.95 -7.69
C GLU A 57 5.19 -10.01 -8.86
N THR A 58 5.40 -8.71 -8.60
CA THR A 58 5.72 -7.70 -9.62
C THR A 58 7.13 -7.87 -10.18
N TYR A 59 8.10 -8.20 -9.33
CA TYR A 59 9.52 -8.28 -9.70
C TYR A 59 10.02 -9.72 -9.82
N SER A 60 9.12 -10.71 -9.93
CA SER A 60 9.51 -12.12 -9.93
C SER A 60 10.49 -12.45 -11.06
N ALA A 61 10.41 -11.74 -12.19
CA ALA A 61 11.35 -11.87 -13.31
C ALA A 61 12.80 -11.50 -12.96
N LEU A 62 13.02 -10.70 -11.92
CA LEU A 62 14.36 -10.31 -11.44
C LEU A 62 14.91 -11.24 -10.36
N PHE A 63 14.04 -11.98 -9.68
CA PHE A 63 14.41 -12.87 -8.59
C PHE A 63 14.57 -14.31 -9.11
N THR A 64 15.64 -14.57 -9.86
CA THR A 64 16.00 -15.90 -10.36
C THR A 64 16.89 -16.62 -9.35
N GLY A 65 16.28 -17.38 -8.45
CA GLY A 65 17.02 -18.12 -7.43
C GLY A 65 16.18 -19.23 -6.79
N GLN A 66 16.68 -20.47 -6.86
CA GLN A 66 15.97 -21.67 -6.44
C GLN A 66 15.52 -21.63 -4.96
N LEU A 67 16.32 -20.98 -4.09
CA LEU A 67 15.94 -20.77 -2.69
C LEU A 67 14.72 -19.86 -2.55
N ILE A 68 14.73 -18.70 -3.23
CA ILE A 68 13.66 -17.71 -3.15
C ILE A 68 12.36 -18.30 -3.70
N GLU A 69 12.42 -18.99 -4.84
CA GLU A 69 11.27 -19.68 -5.43
C GLU A 69 10.69 -20.74 -4.48
N THR A 70 11.54 -21.51 -3.80
CA THR A 70 11.08 -22.55 -2.84
C THR A 70 10.37 -21.93 -1.63
N TYR A 71 10.92 -20.85 -1.06
CA TYR A 71 10.27 -20.16 0.06
C TYR A 71 8.96 -19.50 -0.37
N MET A 72 8.94 -18.88 -1.55
CA MET A 72 7.73 -18.25 -2.08
C MET A 72 6.68 -19.28 -2.44
N ALA A 73 7.04 -20.45 -2.97
CA ALA A 73 6.10 -21.55 -3.21
C ALA A 73 5.43 -22.04 -1.92
N LYS A 74 6.18 -22.15 -0.82
CA LYS A 74 5.62 -22.47 0.51
C LYS A 74 4.68 -21.37 1.01
N TYR A 75 5.05 -20.10 0.79
CA TYR A 75 4.18 -18.98 1.12
C TYR A 75 2.88 -19.04 0.31
N PHE A 76 2.95 -19.24 -1.01
CA PHE A 76 1.78 -19.32 -1.88
C PHE A 76 0.84 -20.49 -1.57
N ALA A 77 1.38 -21.58 -1.02
CA ALA A 77 0.57 -22.71 -0.54
C ALA A 77 -0.35 -22.33 0.63
N ILE A 78 0.05 -21.35 1.45
CA ILE A 78 -0.73 -20.85 2.60
C ILE A 78 -1.55 -19.61 2.21
N PHE A 79 -0.93 -18.70 1.47
CA PHE A 79 -1.45 -17.40 1.09
C PHE A 79 -1.49 -17.30 -0.43
N GLN A 80 -2.69 -17.33 -1.02
CA GLN A 80 -2.87 -17.40 -2.48
C GLN A 80 -2.24 -16.23 -3.27
N THR A 81 -1.94 -15.11 -2.63
CA THR A 81 -1.28 -13.94 -3.25
C THR A 81 -0.43 -13.19 -2.21
N THR A 82 0.56 -12.44 -2.66
CA THR A 82 1.29 -11.46 -1.82
C THR A 82 0.48 -10.17 -1.62
N ARG A 83 -0.62 -10.00 -2.35
CA ARG A 83 -1.60 -8.92 -2.17
C ARG A 83 -2.42 -9.14 -0.91
N ASN A 84 -1.82 -8.81 0.24
CA ASN A 84 -2.47 -8.90 1.53
C ASN A 84 -2.34 -7.61 2.35
N GLY A 85 -3.22 -7.48 3.35
CA GLY A 85 -3.23 -6.30 4.22
C GLY A 85 -1.99 -6.20 5.10
N LEU A 86 -1.32 -7.32 5.38
CA LEU A 86 -0.18 -7.39 6.31
C LEU A 86 1.09 -6.81 5.71
N PHE A 87 1.35 -7.02 4.42
CA PHE A 87 2.55 -6.56 3.75
C PHE A 87 2.41 -5.12 3.26
N PHE A 88 1.21 -4.74 2.83
CA PHE A 88 0.98 -3.45 2.20
C PHE A 88 0.58 -2.37 3.20
N VAL A 89 -0.44 -2.59 4.02
CA VAL A 89 -1.05 -1.52 4.83
C VAL A 89 -0.06 -0.86 5.80
N PRO A 90 0.84 -1.59 6.50
CA PRO A 90 1.70 -0.99 7.51
C PRO A 90 2.63 0.10 6.96
N ILE A 91 3.15 -0.01 5.73
CA ILE A 91 4.03 1.03 5.18
C ILE A 91 3.28 2.33 4.92
N PHE A 92 2.05 2.25 4.40
CA PHE A 92 1.21 3.43 4.13
C PHE A 92 0.76 4.09 5.43
N LEU A 93 0.36 3.30 6.42
CA LEU A 93 0.00 3.81 7.75
C LEU A 93 1.20 4.51 8.42
N PHE A 94 2.37 3.88 8.40
CA PHE A 94 3.56 4.45 9.01
C PHE A 94 3.99 5.75 8.33
N LEU A 95 3.95 5.81 6.99
CA LEU A 95 4.24 7.04 6.25
C LEU A 95 3.21 8.14 6.53
N GLY A 96 1.94 7.80 6.70
CA GLY A 96 0.88 8.73 7.10
C GLY A 96 1.11 9.32 8.49
N ILE A 97 1.46 8.47 9.48
CA ILE A 97 1.83 8.91 10.84
C ILE A 97 3.06 9.81 10.77
N LEU A 98 4.08 9.41 10.01
CA LEU A 98 5.31 10.17 9.86
C LEU A 98 5.06 11.56 9.24
N LEU A 99 4.17 11.62 8.24
CA LEU A 99 3.77 12.89 7.63
C LEU A 99 2.99 13.76 8.61
N TYR A 100 2.13 13.18 9.45
CA TYR A 100 1.40 13.92 10.49
C TYR A 100 2.36 14.48 11.55
N ASP A 101 3.23 13.64 12.10
CA ASP A 101 4.18 14.02 13.16
C ASP A 101 5.22 15.06 12.67
N ARG A 102 5.65 14.95 11.41
CA ARG A 102 6.68 15.82 10.81
C ARG A 102 6.12 16.75 9.75
N PHE A 103 4.85 17.11 9.85
CA PHE A 103 4.16 17.90 8.83
C PHE A 103 4.93 19.19 8.51
N ASP A 104 5.33 19.95 9.53
CA ASP A 104 6.05 21.23 9.39
C ASP A 104 7.57 21.11 9.29
N HIS A 105 8.09 19.88 9.32
CA HIS A 105 9.52 19.67 9.16
C HIS A 105 9.96 20.06 7.73
N LYS A 106 11.18 20.63 7.60
CA LYS A 106 11.74 21.10 6.33
C LYS A 106 11.72 20.03 5.23
N SER A 107 11.82 18.75 5.61
CA SER A 107 11.77 17.62 4.68
C SER A 107 10.41 17.47 3.98
N PHE A 108 9.30 17.82 4.62
CA PHE A 108 7.96 17.73 4.00
C PHE A 108 7.45 19.09 3.49
N SER A 109 7.86 20.20 4.11
CA SER A 109 7.39 21.53 3.73
C SER A 109 8.16 22.15 2.55
N LYS A 110 9.44 21.83 2.34
CA LYS A 110 10.22 22.43 1.25
C LYS A 110 10.19 21.57 -0.01
N ALA A 111 10.02 22.25 -1.15
CA ALA A 111 10.09 21.67 -2.50
C ALA A 111 9.15 20.47 -2.70
N THR A 112 7.97 20.50 -2.07
CA THR A 112 7.00 19.40 -2.10
C THR A 112 6.55 19.07 -3.53
N ILE A 113 6.35 20.08 -4.38
CA ILE A 113 6.03 19.90 -5.81
C ILE A 113 7.17 19.16 -6.52
N LEU A 114 8.41 19.64 -6.38
CA LEU A 114 9.57 19.02 -7.01
C LEU A 114 9.75 17.55 -6.57
N LYS A 115 9.62 17.28 -5.26
CA LYS A 115 9.68 15.90 -4.73
C LYS A 115 8.57 15.03 -5.31
N THR A 116 7.35 15.55 -5.38
CA THR A 116 6.21 14.81 -5.97
C THR A 116 6.48 14.48 -7.43
N VAL A 117 7.00 15.44 -8.22
CA VAL A 117 7.37 15.22 -9.62
C VAL A 117 8.50 14.19 -9.73
N ILE A 118 9.55 14.27 -8.92
CA ILE A 118 10.67 13.30 -8.93
C ILE A 118 10.16 11.88 -8.68
N PHE A 119 9.31 11.68 -7.65
CA PHE A 119 8.77 10.36 -7.35
C PHE A 119 7.74 9.89 -8.38
N LEU A 120 7.02 10.79 -9.03
CA LEU A 120 6.19 10.47 -10.19
C LEU A 120 7.02 9.97 -11.37
N SER A 121 8.14 10.65 -11.67
CA SER A 121 9.09 10.21 -12.70
C SER A 121 9.66 8.84 -12.36
N LEU A 122 10.04 8.62 -11.11
CA LEU A 122 10.56 7.33 -10.64
C LEU A 122 9.52 6.21 -10.80
N LEU A 123 8.26 6.48 -10.46
CA LEU A 123 7.15 5.55 -10.67
C LEU A 123 6.94 5.25 -12.16
N GLY A 124 7.05 6.26 -13.02
CA GLY A 124 6.97 6.07 -14.48
C GLY A 124 8.12 5.22 -15.03
N LEU A 125 9.36 5.45 -14.57
CA LEU A 125 10.52 4.65 -14.95
C LEU A 125 10.40 3.21 -14.47
N GLU A 126 9.94 3.02 -13.24
CA GLU A 126 9.67 1.71 -12.65
C GLU A 126 8.59 0.96 -13.44
N TYR A 127 7.52 1.65 -13.83
CA TYR A 127 6.49 1.10 -14.71
C TYR A 127 7.06 0.64 -16.05
N LEU A 128 7.87 1.47 -16.71
CA LEU A 128 8.52 1.09 -17.97
C LEU A 128 9.43 -0.12 -17.79
N PHE A 129 10.21 -0.15 -16.71
CA PHE A 129 11.09 -1.28 -16.40
C PHE A 129 10.32 -2.60 -16.26
N ILE A 130 9.21 -2.58 -15.51
CA ILE A 130 8.32 -3.75 -15.32
C ILE A 130 7.58 -4.11 -16.60
N PHE A 131 7.28 -3.13 -17.47
CA PHE A 131 6.65 -3.39 -18.75
C PHE A 131 7.56 -4.26 -19.65
N TYR A 132 8.87 -3.99 -19.65
CA TYR A 132 9.85 -4.80 -20.38
C TYR A 132 10.19 -6.13 -19.68
N HIS A 133 10.19 -6.17 -18.35
CA HIS A 133 10.47 -7.37 -17.56
C HIS A 133 9.23 -7.79 -16.77
N GLN A 134 8.29 -8.43 -17.44
CA GLN A 134 7.03 -8.81 -16.83
C GLN A 134 7.22 -9.90 -15.78
N GLY A 135 6.89 -9.57 -14.53
CA GLY A 135 6.74 -10.54 -13.45
C GLY A 135 5.44 -11.34 -13.58
N ARG A 136 5.15 -12.12 -12.53
CA ARG A 136 4.00 -13.02 -12.47
C ARG A 136 2.67 -12.25 -12.44
N ASP A 137 2.62 -11.15 -11.69
CA ASP A 137 1.47 -10.25 -11.64
C ASP A 137 1.91 -8.83 -11.25
N LYS A 138 1.24 -7.80 -11.76
CA LYS A 138 1.58 -6.39 -11.52
C LYS A 138 0.82 -5.88 -10.29
N ASN A 139 1.24 -6.33 -9.12
CA ASN A 139 0.56 -5.98 -7.87
C ASN A 139 0.93 -4.59 -7.38
N PHE A 140 2.21 -4.36 -7.10
CA PHE A 140 2.66 -3.11 -6.46
C PHE A 140 4.02 -2.63 -6.98
N PHE A 141 4.18 -1.31 -6.95
CA PHE A 141 5.38 -0.58 -7.36
C PHE A 141 6.14 -0.07 -6.14
N LEU A 142 7.46 -0.25 -6.09
CA LEU A 142 8.27 0.07 -4.92
C LEU A 142 8.25 1.58 -4.60
N SER A 143 8.17 2.42 -5.63
CA SER A 143 8.11 3.88 -5.48
C SER A 143 6.75 4.44 -5.06
N ALA A 144 5.68 3.63 -5.15
CA ALA A 144 4.31 4.08 -4.90
C ALA A 144 4.05 4.63 -3.48
N PRO A 145 4.52 4.00 -2.38
CA PRO A 145 4.25 4.52 -1.03
C PRO A 145 4.83 5.91 -0.82
N VAL A 146 6.03 6.16 -1.36
CA VAL A 146 6.72 7.44 -1.23
C VAL A 146 6.04 8.50 -2.11
N PHE A 147 5.70 8.14 -3.35
CA PHE A 147 4.95 9.02 -4.25
C PHE A 147 3.61 9.46 -3.63
N ILE A 148 2.80 8.51 -3.15
CA ILE A 148 1.49 8.78 -2.55
C ILE A 148 1.62 9.69 -1.32
N SER A 149 2.66 9.48 -0.51
CA SER A 149 2.91 10.32 0.68
C SER A 149 3.18 11.79 0.30
N PHE A 150 3.99 12.03 -0.73
CA PHE A 150 4.27 13.39 -1.20
C PHE A 150 3.09 14.02 -1.95
N LEU A 151 2.36 13.23 -2.75
CA LEU A 151 1.14 13.67 -3.40
C LEU A 151 0.09 14.10 -2.37
N PHE A 152 -0.09 13.32 -1.31
CA PHE A 152 -1.03 13.63 -0.24
C PHE A 152 -0.61 14.90 0.52
N ASN A 153 0.67 15.03 0.86
CA ASN A 153 1.22 16.25 1.46
C ASN A 153 1.01 17.48 0.57
N LEU A 154 1.22 17.35 -0.76
CA LEU A 154 0.96 18.43 -1.71
C LEU A 154 -0.52 18.82 -1.74
N SER A 155 -1.42 17.84 -1.74
CA SER A 155 -2.87 18.07 -1.72
C SER A 155 -3.33 18.81 -0.47
N ILE A 156 -2.84 18.45 0.72
CA ILE A 156 -3.20 19.13 1.97
C ILE A 156 -2.69 20.58 1.99
N ARG A 157 -1.47 20.81 1.48
CA ARG A 157 -0.85 22.15 1.50
C ARG A 157 -1.37 23.06 0.39
N SER A 158 -1.95 22.49 -0.66
CA SER A 158 -2.50 23.27 -1.76
C SER A 158 -3.72 24.06 -1.32
N ARG A 159 -3.66 25.39 -1.46
CA ARG A 159 -4.79 26.29 -1.17
C ARG A 159 -5.99 26.07 -2.10
N PHE A 160 -5.78 25.35 -3.20
CA PHE A 160 -6.79 25.08 -4.22
C PHE A 160 -8.06 24.42 -3.66
N TRP A 161 -7.90 23.56 -2.64
CA TRP A 161 -8.99 22.78 -2.06
C TRP A 161 -9.60 23.41 -0.80
N LYS A 162 -8.98 24.46 -0.25
CA LYS A 162 -9.34 25.03 1.07
C LYS A 162 -10.73 25.68 1.09
N ASN A 163 -11.21 26.18 -0.04
CA ASN A 163 -12.49 26.90 -0.16
C ASN A 163 -13.57 26.10 -0.88
N ARG A 164 -13.33 24.81 -1.19
CA ARG A 164 -14.29 23.94 -1.87
C ARG A 164 -14.96 23.04 -0.83
N ASP A 165 -16.28 23.01 -0.79
CA ASP A 165 -16.99 22.01 0.00
C ASP A 165 -16.91 20.65 -0.75
N LEU A 166 -15.99 19.80 -0.30
CA LEU A 166 -15.75 18.48 -0.87
C LEU A 166 -16.60 17.39 -0.20
N SER A 167 -17.50 17.75 0.71
CA SER A 167 -18.34 16.79 1.45
C SER A 167 -19.17 15.93 0.49
N TYR A 168 -19.68 16.53 -0.58
CA TYR A 168 -20.42 15.83 -1.63
C TYR A 168 -19.57 14.75 -2.34
N LEU A 169 -18.31 15.06 -2.67
CA LEU A 169 -17.41 14.11 -3.33
C LEU A 169 -17.05 12.94 -2.40
N LYS A 170 -16.97 13.17 -1.09
CA LYS A 170 -16.74 12.12 -0.09
C LYS A 170 -17.92 11.16 0.03
N VAL A 171 -19.14 11.70 -0.05
CA VAL A 171 -20.36 10.89 -0.08
C VAL A 171 -20.40 10.08 -1.37
N LEU A 172 -20.13 10.70 -2.52
CA LEU A 172 -20.09 10.01 -3.82
C LEU A 172 -19.02 8.92 -3.88
N SER A 173 -17.82 9.15 -3.33
CA SER A 173 -16.76 8.14 -3.29
C SER A 173 -17.13 6.94 -2.42
N SER A 174 -17.83 7.20 -1.29
CA SER A 174 -18.35 6.14 -0.43
C SER A 174 -19.40 5.31 -1.16
N TYR A 175 -20.35 5.95 -1.85
CA TYR A 175 -21.33 5.27 -2.69
C TYR A 175 -20.67 4.45 -3.78
N TYR A 176 -19.70 5.01 -4.50
CA TYR A 176 -18.98 4.29 -5.55
C TYR A 176 -18.26 3.06 -5.00
N PHE A 177 -17.63 3.18 -3.83
CA PHE A 177 -16.94 2.07 -3.16
C PHE A 177 -17.87 0.90 -2.81
N PHE A 178 -19.11 1.18 -2.38
CA PHE A 178 -20.09 0.15 -2.03
C PHE A 178 -20.90 -0.37 -3.23
N ILE A 179 -21.18 0.47 -4.24
CA ILE A 179 -22.03 0.09 -5.38
C ILE A 179 -21.23 -0.68 -6.44
N TYR A 180 -20.00 -0.27 -6.72
CA TYR A 180 -19.16 -0.89 -7.74
C TYR A 180 -19.06 -2.43 -7.64
N PRO A 181 -18.86 -3.03 -6.45
CA PRO A 181 -18.84 -4.48 -6.33
C PRO A 181 -20.21 -5.17 -6.44
N CYS A 182 -21.33 -4.44 -6.33
CA CYS A 182 -22.67 -4.99 -6.53
C CYS A 182 -23.06 -5.05 -8.02
N THR A 183 -22.42 -4.26 -8.87
CA THR A 183 -22.72 -4.16 -10.30
C THR A 183 -21.85 -5.05 -11.19
N SER A 184 -20.77 -5.65 -10.66
CA SER A 184 -19.89 -6.57 -11.39
C SER A 184 -20.28 -8.03 -11.16
N ASN A 185 -21.49 -8.42 -11.57
CA ASN A 185 -21.88 -9.82 -11.75
C ASN A 185 -21.88 -10.16 -13.24
#